data_AF-A0A7C2J7K7-F1
#
_entry.id   AF-A0A7C2J7K7-F1
#
_cell.length_a   1.000
_cell.length_b   1.000
_cell.length_c   1.000
_cell.angle_alpha   90.00
_cell.angle_beta   90.00
_cell.angle_gamma   90.00
#
_symmetry.space_group_name_H-M   'P 1'
#
loop_
_entity.id
_entity.type
_entity.pdbx_description
1 polymer ?
#
loop_
_entity_poly.entity_id
_entity_poly.type
_entity_poly.pdbx_seq_one_letter_code
_entity_poly.pdbx_strand_id
1 'polypeptide(L)'
;MIQVESTNRLEEMEAALCRAAQRHGAHLVSVTPFGVLLGEEARHAHDALSFSVCHAELYGALLAADIRFAALLPCRIAAVRRGDTVTLEALPPRHFCDYLGRPDLERLAAQMETLLKELMREAAQPVPSAQPSGRSPDAALGAHESQMSARRPIPPRIDGHGTKIEDMAGTGKIDAPGG
;
A
#
# COMPACT_ATOMS: atom_id res chain seq x y z
N MET A 1 3.74 7.42 -21.82
CA MET A 1 3.33 6.53 -20.72
C MET A 1 4.59 6.10 -19.97
N ILE A 2 4.55 5.95 -18.65
CA ILE A 2 5.59 5.25 -17.89
C ILE A 2 5.17 3.78 -17.85
N GLN A 3 6.07 2.86 -18.20
CA GLN A 3 5.80 1.43 -18.17
C GLN A 3 6.98 0.69 -17.54
N VAL A 4 6.69 -0.29 -16.69
CA VAL A 4 7.67 -1.18 -16.07
C VAL A 4 7.08 -2.59 -16.03
N GLU A 5 7.82 -3.57 -16.52
CA GLU A 5 7.45 -4.98 -16.44
C GLU A 5 7.93 -5.60 -15.13
N SER A 6 7.14 -6.50 -14.58
CA SER A 6 7.39 -7.20 -13.33
C SER A 6 7.10 -8.70 -13.49
N THR A 7 7.97 -9.52 -12.90
CA THR A 7 7.77 -10.97 -12.76
C THR A 7 7.01 -11.34 -11.49
N ASN A 8 6.78 -10.38 -10.60
CA ASN A 8 5.96 -10.58 -9.40
C ASN A 8 4.50 -10.78 -9.80
N ARG A 9 3.73 -11.45 -8.94
CA ARG A 9 2.31 -11.69 -9.18
C ARG A 9 1.48 -10.43 -8.95
N LEU A 10 0.32 -10.32 -9.61
CA LEU A 10 -0.58 -9.17 -9.44
C LEU A 10 -0.99 -8.97 -7.97
N GLU A 11 -1.21 -10.07 -7.26
CA GLU A 11 -1.59 -10.09 -5.83
C GLU A 11 -0.48 -9.53 -4.91
N GLU A 12 0.77 -9.54 -5.37
CA GLU A 12 1.93 -9.05 -4.61
C GLU A 12 2.17 -7.55 -4.83
N MET A 13 1.52 -6.95 -5.83
CA MET A 13 1.78 -5.57 -6.26
C MET A 13 1.44 -4.54 -5.19
N GLU A 14 0.36 -4.74 -4.43
CA GLU A 14 0.00 -3.85 -3.33
C GLU A 14 1.11 -3.78 -2.29
N ALA A 15 1.57 -4.94 -1.81
CA ALA A 15 2.62 -5.01 -0.80
C ALA A 15 3.96 -4.46 -1.34
N ALA A 16 4.28 -4.74 -2.60
CA ALA A 16 5.49 -4.24 -3.25
C ALA A 16 5.48 -2.71 -3.41
N LEU A 17 4.40 -2.15 -3.93
CA LEU A 17 4.23 -0.70 -4.08
C LEU A 17 4.15 0.01 -2.72
N CYS A 18 3.52 -0.59 -1.71
CA CYS A 18 3.47 -0.02 -0.36
C CYS A 18 4.88 0.10 0.25
N ARG A 19 5.71 -0.95 0.15
CA ARG A 19 7.10 -0.90 0.62
C ARG A 19 7.94 0.11 -0.15
N ALA A 20 7.83 0.12 -1.48
CA ALA A 20 8.51 1.10 -2.32
C ALA A 20 8.10 2.52 -1.92
N ALA A 21 6.80 2.79 -1.82
CA ALA A 21 6.27 4.11 -1.44
C ALA A 21 6.88 4.58 -0.11
N GLN A 22 6.88 3.73 0.92
CA GLN A 22 7.46 4.05 2.22
C GLN A 22 8.94 4.42 2.16
N ARG A 23 9.75 3.72 1.36
CA ARG A 23 11.19 4.02 1.22
C ARG A 23 11.47 5.35 0.54
N HIS A 24 10.56 5.81 -0.31
CA HIS A 24 10.68 7.06 -1.04
C HIS A 24 9.83 8.19 -0.44
N GLY A 25 9.42 8.08 0.84
CA GLY A 25 8.66 9.13 1.52
C GLY A 25 7.25 9.36 0.97
N ALA A 26 6.72 8.39 0.22
CA ALA A 26 5.38 8.39 -0.34
C ALA A 26 4.46 7.39 0.40
N HIS A 27 3.16 7.50 0.13
CA HIS A 27 2.14 6.63 0.71
C HIS A 27 1.22 6.09 -0.36
N LEU A 28 0.89 4.80 -0.25
CA LEU A 28 -0.21 4.21 -0.97
C LEU A 28 -1.53 4.60 -0.27
N VAL A 29 -2.37 5.37 -0.94
CA VAL A 29 -3.60 5.94 -0.36
C VAL A 29 -4.80 5.03 -0.57
N SER A 30 -4.88 4.40 -1.75
CA SER A 30 -5.97 3.49 -2.07
C SER A 30 -5.55 2.47 -3.12
N VAL A 31 -6.25 1.33 -3.08
CA VAL A 31 -6.19 0.27 -4.09
C VAL A 31 -7.59 0.04 -4.61
N THR A 32 -7.73 -0.01 -5.92
CA THR A 32 -9.01 -0.16 -6.61
C THR A 32 -8.93 -1.37 -7.55
N PRO A 33 -9.52 -2.52 -7.20
CA PRO A 33 -9.59 -3.66 -8.09
C PRO A 33 -10.69 -3.45 -9.14
N PHE A 34 -10.34 -3.40 -10.42
CA PHE A 34 -11.32 -3.10 -11.46
C PHE A 34 -12.27 -4.27 -11.73
N GLY A 35 -11.81 -5.51 -11.57
CA GLY A 35 -12.63 -6.71 -11.78
C GLY A 35 -13.87 -6.77 -10.90
N VAL A 36 -13.75 -6.37 -9.65
CA VAL A 36 -14.89 -6.38 -8.70
C VAL A 36 -15.88 -5.26 -9.04
N LEU A 37 -15.41 -4.15 -9.59
CA LEU A 37 -16.24 -2.97 -9.88
C LEU A 37 -16.98 -3.05 -11.21
N LEU A 38 -16.38 -3.66 -12.23
CA LEU A 38 -16.91 -3.65 -13.60
C LEU A 38 -17.72 -4.90 -13.97
N GLY A 39 -17.83 -5.88 -13.07
CA GLY A 39 -18.59 -7.11 -13.28
C GLY A 39 -17.98 -8.04 -14.33
N GLU A 40 -18.60 -9.20 -14.55
CA GLU A 40 -18.05 -10.29 -15.37
C GLU A 40 -17.89 -9.97 -16.87
N GLU A 41 -18.61 -8.96 -17.36
CA GLU A 41 -18.54 -8.52 -18.77
C GLU A 41 -17.21 -7.83 -19.09
N ALA A 42 -16.55 -7.26 -18.08
CA ALA A 42 -15.26 -6.60 -18.21
C ALA A 42 -14.10 -7.60 -17.95
N ARG A 43 -14.03 -8.67 -18.74
CA ARG A 43 -13.02 -9.74 -18.59
C ARG A 43 -11.59 -9.25 -18.42
N HIS A 44 -11.19 -8.21 -19.15
CA HIS A 44 -9.86 -7.60 -19.08
C HIS A 44 -9.62 -6.76 -17.81
N ALA A 45 -10.69 -6.36 -17.10
CA ALA A 45 -10.62 -5.57 -15.88
C ALA A 45 -10.34 -6.43 -14.63
N HIS A 46 -10.65 -7.73 -14.67
CA HIS A 46 -10.30 -8.65 -13.58
C HIS A 46 -8.79 -8.80 -13.38
N ASP A 47 -8.04 -8.54 -14.43
CA ASP A 47 -6.59 -8.60 -14.46
C ASP A 47 -5.92 -7.26 -14.14
N ALA A 48 -6.66 -6.30 -13.56
CA ALA A 48 -6.15 -4.95 -13.34
C ALA A 48 -6.46 -4.39 -11.93
N LEU A 49 -5.44 -3.78 -11.33
CA LEU A 49 -5.51 -3.00 -10.09
C LEU A 49 -5.08 -1.56 -10.38
N SER A 50 -5.76 -0.58 -9.79
CA SER A 50 -5.31 0.82 -9.76
C SER A 50 -4.89 1.22 -8.36
N PHE A 51 -3.72 1.82 -8.25
CA PHE A 51 -3.08 2.26 -7.03
C PHE A 51 -3.01 3.78 -7.03
N SER A 52 -3.47 4.44 -5.96
CA SER A 52 -3.28 5.88 -5.78
C SER A 52 -2.09 6.11 -4.87
N VAL A 53 -1.06 6.80 -5.35
CA VAL A 53 0.15 7.11 -4.58
C VAL A 53 0.12 8.58 -4.21
N CYS A 54 0.63 8.96 -3.04
CA CYS A 54 0.75 10.36 -2.61
C CYS A 54 2.14 10.62 -2.02
N HIS A 55 2.81 11.67 -2.49
CA HIS A 55 4.01 12.21 -1.86
C HIS A 55 3.71 13.64 -1.39
N ALA A 56 3.57 13.81 -0.07
CA ALA A 56 2.97 15.00 0.52
C ALA A 56 3.62 16.32 0.06
N GLU A 57 4.94 16.40 0.04
CA GLU A 57 5.67 17.63 -0.31
C GLU A 57 5.48 18.02 -1.78
N LEU A 58 5.80 17.12 -2.71
CA LEU A 58 5.63 17.35 -4.15
C LEU A 58 4.16 17.64 -4.52
N TYR A 59 3.21 17.00 -3.84
CA TYR A 59 1.78 17.23 -4.05
C TYR A 59 1.39 18.62 -3.56
N GLY A 60 1.79 18.96 -2.33
CA GLY A 60 1.57 20.27 -1.76
C GLY A 60 2.15 21.36 -2.67
N ALA A 61 3.34 21.16 -3.22
CA ALA A 61 3.98 22.11 -4.13
C ALA A 61 3.20 22.29 -5.44
N LEU A 62 2.74 21.21 -6.08
CA LEU A 62 1.93 21.28 -7.30
C LEU A 62 0.58 21.96 -7.06
N LEU A 63 -0.11 21.58 -5.98
CA LEU A 63 -1.41 22.16 -5.60
C LEU A 63 -1.29 23.63 -5.22
N ALA A 64 -0.21 24.03 -4.54
CA ALA A 64 0.06 25.43 -4.22
C ALA A 64 0.36 26.26 -5.47
N ALA A 65 1.02 25.67 -6.47
CA ALA A 65 1.35 26.34 -7.73
C ALA A 65 0.14 26.47 -8.68
N ASP A 66 -0.76 25.47 -8.68
CA ASP A 66 -2.04 25.51 -9.41
C ASP A 66 -3.03 24.49 -8.82
N ILE A 67 -4.15 24.96 -8.27
CA ILE A 67 -5.14 24.07 -7.65
C ILE A 67 -5.76 23.09 -8.65
N ARG A 68 -5.70 23.36 -9.97
CA ARG A 68 -6.22 22.48 -11.00
C ARG A 68 -5.49 21.13 -11.06
N PHE A 69 -4.27 21.02 -10.51
CA PHE A 69 -3.61 19.72 -10.31
C PHE A 69 -4.43 18.76 -9.43
N ALA A 70 -5.33 19.26 -8.58
CA ALA A 70 -6.21 18.41 -7.76
C ALA A 70 -7.10 17.48 -8.59
N ALA A 71 -7.38 17.79 -9.86
CA ALA A 71 -8.12 16.91 -10.77
C ALA A 71 -7.28 15.74 -11.31
N LEU A 72 -5.95 15.84 -11.24
CA LEU A 72 -4.99 14.89 -11.78
C LEU A 72 -4.22 14.14 -10.67
N LEU A 73 -4.31 14.63 -9.45
CA LEU A 73 -3.73 14.04 -8.24
C LEU A 73 -4.84 13.35 -7.40
N PRO A 74 -4.53 12.27 -6.66
CA PRO A 74 -3.26 11.56 -6.65
C PRO A 74 -2.95 10.87 -7.98
N CYS A 75 -1.65 10.79 -8.28
CA CYS A 75 -1.10 10.01 -9.36
C CYS A 75 -1.49 8.55 -9.17
N ARG A 76 -1.84 7.93 -10.30
CA ARG A 76 -2.27 6.53 -10.32
C ARG A 76 -1.23 5.67 -11.01
N ILE A 77 -1.00 4.49 -10.44
CA ILE A 77 -0.26 3.40 -11.06
C ILE A 77 -1.28 2.29 -11.32
N ALA A 78 -1.42 1.84 -12.55
CA ALA A 78 -2.17 0.64 -12.88
C ALA A 78 -1.21 -0.55 -12.88
N ALA A 79 -1.59 -1.68 -12.27
CA ALA A 79 -0.95 -2.97 -12.50
C ALA A 79 -1.89 -3.83 -13.32
N VAL A 80 -1.43 -4.34 -14.46
CA VAL A 80 -2.24 -5.15 -15.37
C VAL A 80 -1.51 -6.46 -15.65
N ARG A 81 -2.17 -7.59 -15.40
CA ARG A 81 -1.65 -8.90 -15.79
C ARG A 81 -1.70 -9.04 -17.31
N ARG A 82 -0.58 -9.45 -17.90
CA ARG A 82 -0.39 -9.68 -19.33
C ARG A 82 0.25 -11.06 -19.50
N GLY A 83 -0.57 -12.11 -19.57
CA GLY A 83 -0.08 -13.49 -19.54
C GLY A 83 0.57 -13.80 -18.19
N ASP A 84 1.85 -14.19 -18.21
CA ASP A 84 2.62 -14.56 -17.01
C ASP A 84 3.29 -13.37 -16.30
N THR A 85 3.26 -12.18 -16.89
CA THR A 85 3.88 -10.98 -16.31
C THR A 85 2.84 -9.95 -15.87
N VAL A 86 3.28 -9.02 -15.04
CA VAL A 86 2.50 -7.84 -14.65
C VAL A 86 3.17 -6.60 -15.23
N THR A 87 2.41 -5.78 -15.93
CA THR A 87 2.86 -4.47 -16.39
C THR A 87 2.33 -3.40 -15.44
N LEU A 88 3.24 -2.62 -14.87
CA LEU A 88 2.93 -1.39 -14.16
C LEU A 88 2.90 -0.24 -15.15
N GLU A 89 1.85 0.58 -15.11
CA GLU A 89 1.67 1.73 -16.00
C GLU A 89 1.26 2.99 -15.22
N ALA A 90 1.79 4.14 -15.60
CA ALA A 90 1.38 5.43 -15.05
C ALA A 90 1.43 6.54 -16.11
N LEU A 91 0.49 7.49 -16.01
CA LEU A 91 0.52 8.69 -16.84
C LEU A 91 1.67 9.61 -16.38
N PRO A 92 2.58 10.05 -17.28
CA PRO A 92 3.69 10.91 -16.91
C PRO A 92 3.17 12.26 -16.38
N PRO A 93 3.51 12.66 -15.15
CA PRO A 93 3.06 13.93 -14.57
C PRO A 93 3.47 15.16 -15.38
N ARG A 94 4.54 15.12 -16.17
CA ARG A 94 4.90 16.23 -17.08
C ARG A 94 3.79 16.55 -18.08
N HIS A 95 3.00 15.56 -18.51
CA HIS A 95 1.88 15.79 -19.43
C HIS A 95 0.74 16.58 -18.75
N PHE A 96 0.70 16.63 -17.42
CA PHE A 96 -0.26 17.48 -16.70
C PHE A 96 0.04 18.96 -16.95
N CYS A 97 1.32 19.33 -17.06
CA CYS A 97 1.74 20.70 -17.38
C CYS A 97 1.26 21.12 -18.76
N ASP A 98 1.40 20.24 -19.76
CA ASP A 98 0.89 20.49 -21.12
C ASP A 98 -0.62 20.68 -21.12
N TYR A 99 -1.34 19.79 -20.43
CA TYR A 99 -2.80 19.85 -20.32
C TYR A 99 -3.30 21.11 -19.60
N LEU A 100 -2.60 21.55 -18.56
CA LEU A 100 -2.98 22.73 -17.76
C LEU A 100 -2.45 24.05 -18.32
N GLY A 101 -1.62 24.01 -19.36
CA GLY A 101 -0.94 25.17 -19.91
C GLY A 101 0.08 25.79 -18.95
N ARG A 102 0.84 24.95 -18.23
CA ARG A 102 1.81 25.34 -17.17
C ARG A 102 3.21 24.76 -17.41
N PRO A 103 3.89 25.12 -18.51
CA PRO A 103 5.25 24.64 -18.80
C PRO A 103 6.27 25.09 -17.75
N ASP A 104 6.00 26.20 -17.03
CA ASP A 104 6.82 26.68 -15.91
C ASP A 104 6.92 25.68 -14.75
N LEU A 105 5.96 24.76 -14.64
CA LEU A 105 5.93 23.73 -13.60
C LEU A 105 6.54 22.38 -14.02
N GLU A 106 7.06 22.28 -15.25
CA GLU A 106 7.57 21.03 -15.81
C GLU A 106 8.66 20.40 -14.93
N ARG A 107 9.56 21.21 -14.34
CA ARG A 107 10.62 20.71 -13.45
C ARG A 107 10.05 19.99 -12.23
N LEU A 108 9.01 20.56 -11.62
CA LEU A 108 8.37 19.97 -10.44
C LEU A 108 7.59 18.71 -10.83
N ALA A 109 6.88 18.73 -11.96
CA ALA A 109 6.20 17.55 -12.49
C ALA A 109 7.19 16.43 -12.89
N ALA A 110 8.37 16.77 -13.39
CA ALA A 110 9.43 15.81 -13.71
C ALA A 110 9.98 15.12 -12.46
N GLN A 111 10.06 15.81 -11.32
CA GLN A 111 10.43 15.17 -10.04
C GLN A 111 9.38 14.12 -9.63
N MET A 112 8.09 14.44 -9.76
CA MET A 112 7.01 13.48 -9.54
C MET A 112 7.10 12.28 -10.50
N GLU A 113 7.44 12.52 -11.76
CA GLU A 113 7.62 11.45 -12.75
C GLU A 113 8.77 10.51 -12.37
N THR A 114 9.90 11.07 -11.93
CA THR A 114 11.05 10.30 -11.47
C THR A 114 10.68 9.44 -10.26
N LEU A 115 9.98 10.00 -9.27
CA LEU A 115 9.46 9.26 -8.13
C LEU A 115 8.60 8.08 -8.59
N LEU A 116 7.61 8.30 -9.47
CA LEU A 116 6.74 7.22 -9.96
C LEU A 116 7.55 6.11 -10.65
N LYS A 117 8.56 6.47 -11.46
CA LYS A 117 9.44 5.49 -12.11
C LYS A 117 10.22 4.66 -11.09
N GLU A 118 10.75 5.30 -10.05
CA GLU A 118 11.52 4.63 -9.01
C GLU A 118 10.64 3.67 -8.21
N LEU A 119 9.43 4.11 -7.83
CA LEU A 119 8.44 3.27 -7.16
C LEU A 119 8.06 2.05 -7.99
N MET A 120 7.75 2.25 -9.28
CA MET A 120 7.38 1.16 -10.19
C MET A 120 8.54 0.18 -10.40
N ARG A 121 9.76 0.69 -10.59
CA ARG A 121 10.96 -0.14 -10.76
C ARG A 121 11.26 -0.96 -9.51
N GLU A 122 11.19 -0.36 -8.34
CA GLU A 122 11.43 -1.05 -7.08
C GLU A 122 10.34 -2.10 -6.81
N ALA A 123 9.08 -1.78 -7.04
CA ALA A 123 7.98 -2.72 -6.87
C ALA A 123 8.04 -3.91 -7.86
N ALA A 124 8.67 -3.70 -9.03
CA ALA A 124 8.88 -4.74 -10.01
C ALA A 124 10.06 -5.68 -9.67
N GLN A 125 10.92 -5.32 -8.71
CA GLN A 125 12.02 -6.19 -8.31
C GLN A 125 11.47 -7.44 -7.62
N PRO A 126 12.04 -8.64 -7.89
CA PRO A 126 11.69 -9.85 -7.18
C PRO A 126 11.85 -9.64 -5.69
N VAL A 127 10.77 -9.79 -4.94
CA VAL A 127 10.86 -9.80 -3.49
C VAL A 127 11.57 -11.11 -3.15
N PRO A 128 12.68 -11.10 -2.38
CA PRO A 128 13.24 -12.34 -1.85
C PRO A 128 12.10 -13.03 -1.12
N SER A 129 11.71 -14.22 -1.59
CA SER A 129 10.72 -15.04 -0.90
C SER A 129 11.14 -15.09 0.56
N ALA A 130 10.35 -14.51 1.45
CA ALA A 130 10.49 -14.83 2.86
C ALA A 130 10.37 -16.34 2.91
N GLN A 131 11.48 -17.04 3.18
CA GLN A 131 11.40 -18.44 3.51
C GLN A 131 10.33 -18.57 4.59
N PRO A 132 9.46 -19.61 4.55
CA PRO A 132 8.63 -19.89 5.71
C PRO A 132 9.62 -20.00 6.87
N SER A 133 9.58 -19.02 7.77
CA SER A 133 10.49 -18.95 8.90
C SER A 133 10.39 -20.32 9.57
N GLY A 134 11.48 -21.08 9.45
CA GLY A 134 11.56 -22.40 10.05
C GLY A 134 11.09 -22.28 11.48
N ARG A 135 10.13 -23.13 11.83
CA ARG A 135 9.67 -23.35 13.20
C ARG A 135 10.92 -23.54 14.06
N SER A 136 11.32 -22.49 14.78
CA SER A 136 12.37 -22.61 15.79
C SER A 136 11.70 -23.19 17.04
N PRO A 137 12.12 -24.38 17.52
CA PRO A 137 11.72 -24.83 18.83
C PRO A 137 12.49 -24.01 19.88
N ASP A 138 11.79 -23.64 20.95
CA ASP A 138 12.25 -22.94 22.14
C ASP A 138 12.49 -21.42 22.11
N ALA A 139 11.45 -20.72 22.59
CA ALA A 139 11.49 -19.94 23.83
C ALA A 139 12.62 -18.91 24.01
N ALA A 140 12.29 -17.66 23.66
CA ALA A 140 12.62 -16.49 24.48
C ALA A 140 11.39 -15.56 24.51
N LEU A 141 10.38 -15.97 25.26
CA LEU A 141 9.19 -15.18 25.57
C LEU A 141 9.59 -14.00 26.46
N GLY A 142 9.61 -12.81 25.88
CA GLY A 142 9.66 -11.55 26.61
C GLY A 142 9.16 -10.42 25.71
N ALA A 143 8.00 -9.86 26.00
CA ALA A 143 7.54 -8.64 25.33
C ALA A 143 8.43 -7.48 25.80
N HIS A 144 9.12 -6.83 24.86
CA HIS A 144 9.89 -5.63 25.15
C HIS A 144 8.93 -4.43 25.29
N GLU A 145 9.11 -3.57 26.30
CA GLU A 145 8.19 -2.46 26.61
C GLU A 145 7.94 -1.52 25.42
N SER A 146 8.91 -1.42 24.50
CA SER A 146 8.80 -0.64 23.26
C SER A 146 7.77 -1.18 22.25
N GLN A 147 7.20 -2.36 22.49
CA GLN A 147 6.16 -2.98 21.66
C GLN A 147 4.74 -2.79 22.23
N MET A 148 4.59 -2.08 23.35
CA MET A 148 3.27 -1.76 23.94
C MET A 148 2.77 -0.38 23.48
N SER A 149 1.67 -0.35 22.72
CA SER A 149 0.96 0.90 22.41
C SER A 149 -0.02 1.23 23.53
N ALA A 150 0.29 2.23 24.37
CA ALA A 150 -0.57 2.65 25.48
C ALA A 150 -1.88 3.35 25.06
N ARG A 151 -2.10 3.58 23.76
CA ARG A 151 -3.21 4.40 23.25
C ARG A 151 -4.45 3.62 22.81
N ARG A 152 -4.47 2.30 22.92
CA ARG A 152 -5.66 1.49 22.64
C ARG A 152 -5.78 0.34 23.64
N PRO A 153 -6.90 0.24 24.39
CA PRO A 153 -7.20 -0.98 25.11
C PRO A 153 -7.22 -2.13 24.11
N ILE A 154 -6.48 -3.21 24.41
CA ILE A 154 -6.65 -4.45 23.67
C ILE A 154 -8.09 -4.90 23.91
N PRO A 155 -8.91 -5.06 22.85
CA PRO A 155 -10.28 -5.49 23.04
C PRO A 155 -10.29 -6.87 23.72
N PRO A 156 -11.20 -7.11 24.67
CA PRO A 156 -11.29 -8.40 25.35
C PRO A 156 -11.50 -9.52 24.32
N ARG A 157 -10.84 -10.66 24.53
CA ARG A 157 -11.05 -11.83 23.68
C ARG A 157 -12.41 -12.42 24.03
N ILE A 158 -13.40 -12.14 23.19
CA ILE A 158 -14.78 -12.64 23.31
C ILE A 158 -15.06 -13.65 22.22
N ASP A 159 -15.86 -14.67 22.53
CA ASP A 159 -16.40 -15.60 21.54
C ASP A 159 -17.50 -14.94 20.68
N GLY A 160 -18.05 -15.69 19.72
CA GLY A 160 -19.16 -15.23 18.87
C GLY A 160 -20.48 -14.96 19.61
N HIS A 161 -20.53 -15.24 20.92
CA HIS A 161 -21.68 -15.04 21.80
C HIS A 161 -21.44 -13.92 22.84
N GLY A 162 -20.28 -13.26 22.81
CA GLY A 162 -19.93 -12.17 23.72
C GLY A 162 -19.40 -12.63 25.09
N THR A 163 -19.15 -13.92 25.27
CA THR A 163 -18.52 -14.48 26.48
C THR A 163 -17.00 -14.33 26.39
N LYS A 164 -16.37 -13.89 27.48
CA LYS A 164 -14.91 -13.82 27.54
C LYS A 164 -14.32 -15.23 27.44
N ILE A 165 -13.33 -15.40 26.58
CA ILE A 165 -12.71 -16.71 26.35
C ILE A 165 -12.05 -17.23 27.64
N GLU A 166 -11.52 -16.36 28.49
CA GLU A 166 -10.99 -16.74 29.81
C GLU A 166 -12.04 -17.34 30.77
N ASP A 167 -13.32 -16.99 30.62
CA ASP A 167 -14.42 -17.55 31.42
C ASP A 167 -14.78 -18.96 30.94
N MET A 168 -14.61 -19.24 29.64
CA MET A 168 -14.83 -20.57 29.05
C MET A 168 -13.70 -21.55 29.36
N ALA A 169 -12.48 -21.05 29.56
CA ALA A 169 -11.30 -21.88 29.80
C ALA A 169 -11.20 -22.42 31.24
N GLY A 170 -12.15 -22.09 32.13
CA GLY A 170 -12.22 -22.64 33.49
C GLY A 170 -11.03 -22.26 34.40
N THR A 171 -10.17 -21.33 33.99
CA THR A 171 -9.05 -20.82 34.82
C THR A 171 -9.45 -19.62 35.68
N GLY A 172 -10.74 -19.31 35.79
CA GLY A 172 -11.33 -18.20 36.55
C GLY A 172 -11.33 -18.37 38.07
N LYS A 173 -10.20 -18.74 38.67
CA LYS A 173 -9.91 -18.46 40.09
C LYS A 173 -8.64 -17.63 40.18
N ILE A 174 -8.79 -16.32 40.09
CA ILE A 174 -7.81 -15.40 40.64
C ILE A 174 -8.19 -15.21 42.10
N ASP A 175 -7.66 -16.08 42.97
CA ASP A 175 -7.59 -15.79 44.40
C ASP A 175 -6.35 -14.92 44.63
N ALA A 176 -6.57 -13.64 44.95
CA ALA A 176 -5.67 -12.85 45.79
C ALA A 176 -6.41 -11.59 46.30
N PRO A 177 -6.80 -11.53 47.59
CA PRO A 177 -7.16 -10.26 48.21
C PRO A 177 -5.90 -9.42 48.38
N GLY A 178 -5.91 -8.19 47.85
CA GLY A 178 -4.83 -7.23 48.03
C GLY A 178 -4.67 -6.84 49.50
N GLY A 179 -3.43 -6.91 49.97
CA GLY A 179 -2.92 -6.13 51.11
C GLY A 179 -2.11 -4.95 50.60
#